data_AF-A0A1V0HZT1-F1
#
_entry.id   AF-A0A1V0HZT1-F1
#
_cell.length_a   1.000
_cell.length_b   1.000
_cell.length_c   1.000
_cell.angle_alpha   90.00
_cell.angle_beta   90.00
_cell.angle_gamma   90.00
#
_symmetry.space_group_name_H-M   'P 1'
#
loop_
_entity.id
_entity.type
_entity.pdbx_description
1 polymer ?
#
loop_
_entity_poly.entity_id
_entity_poly.type
_entity_poly.pdbx_seq_one_letter_code
_entity_poly.pdbx_strand_id
1 'polypeptide(L)'
;MRNPLARLIARTAVIAGVIASFAFPVLAQDGTGPMPENAHPRSYGGGWVCDLGYRVEAAECLALNIPEHAYPTGRSYGTGWECDRGYEEVNGISCNRIPVPANAFLRSSGYDWQCERGFRQEDETCVPIVLPEHAYLTDDHSGAGWTCDRGYEAVAGTCSPIAVPENAYLTNADYGAAWACERGFVKIDNRCDAVVVPSNAYLDEASYGLGWSCERGYELLNGACVAIDLPENAYLDRSGNRWSCNRGFRLSDGMCILGR
;
A
#
# COMPACT_ATOMS: atom_id res chain seq x y z
N MET A 1 -36.94 -35.03 63.43
CA MET A 1 -35.48 -35.17 63.29
C MET A 1 -35.16 -35.36 61.80
N ARG A 2 -34.84 -34.26 61.11
CA ARG A 2 -34.49 -34.27 59.68
C ARG A 2 -33.00 -34.56 59.55
N ASN A 3 -32.65 -35.71 58.99
CA ASN A 3 -31.28 -36.20 58.95
C ASN A 3 -30.43 -35.31 58.02
N PRO A 4 -29.45 -34.53 58.53
CA PRO A 4 -28.73 -33.53 57.74
C PRO A 4 -27.81 -34.15 56.67
N LEU A 5 -27.47 -35.44 56.82
CA LEU A 5 -26.66 -36.21 55.88
C LEU A 5 -27.36 -36.47 54.53
N ALA A 6 -28.69 -36.65 54.51
CA ALA A 6 -29.41 -36.99 53.28
C ALA A 6 -29.51 -35.81 52.29
N ARG A 7 -29.52 -34.57 52.80
CA ARG A 7 -29.53 -33.35 51.97
C ARG A 7 -28.16 -32.98 51.40
N LEU A 8 -27.07 -33.38 52.06
CA LEU A 8 -25.72 -33.18 51.54
C LEU A 8 -25.45 -34.13 50.36
N ILE A 9 -25.86 -35.39 50.47
CA ILE A 9 -25.63 -36.42 49.43
C ILE A 9 -26.44 -36.13 48.16
N ALA A 10 -27.66 -35.59 48.28
CA ALA A 10 -28.47 -35.21 47.12
C ALA A 10 -27.93 -33.95 46.38
N ARG A 11 -27.28 -33.02 47.09
CA ARG A 11 -26.69 -31.82 46.47
C ARG A 11 -25.35 -32.08 45.82
N THR A 12 -24.54 -33.00 46.35
CA THR A 12 -23.28 -33.41 45.72
C THR A 12 -23.50 -34.26 44.47
N ALA A 13 -24.56 -35.07 44.42
CA ALA A 13 -24.92 -35.86 43.23
C ALA A 13 -25.37 -34.99 42.04
N VAL A 14 -26.08 -33.88 42.28
CA VAL A 14 -26.53 -32.97 41.21
C VAL A 14 -25.38 -32.14 40.65
N ILE A 15 -24.42 -31.71 41.48
CA ILE A 15 -23.24 -30.97 41.02
C ILE A 15 -22.28 -31.89 40.24
N ALA A 16 -22.15 -33.16 40.62
CA ALA A 16 -21.37 -34.14 39.87
C ALA A 16 -21.98 -34.49 38.50
N GLY A 17 -23.32 -34.47 38.36
CA GLY A 17 -24.01 -34.71 37.09
C GLY A 17 -23.87 -33.57 36.07
N VAL A 18 -23.84 -32.31 36.53
CA VAL A 18 -23.66 -31.15 35.64
C VAL A 18 -22.21 -31.01 35.17
N ILE A 19 -21.22 -31.40 35.97
CA ILE A 19 -19.79 -31.36 35.57
C ILE A 19 -19.45 -32.51 34.58
N ALA A 20 -20.13 -33.66 34.68
CA ALA A 20 -19.93 -34.78 33.75
C ALA A 20 -20.46 -34.51 32.33
N SER A 21 -21.26 -33.47 32.13
CA SER A 21 -21.82 -33.12 30.81
C SER A 21 -20.92 -32.20 29.97
N PHE A 22 -19.85 -31.65 30.56
CA PHE A 22 -18.88 -30.77 29.89
C PHE A 22 -17.55 -31.46 29.56
N ALA A 23 -17.44 -32.76 29.82
CA ALA A 23 -16.24 -33.56 29.57
C ALA A 23 -16.37 -34.48 28.36
N PHE A 24 -17.13 -34.09 27.34
CA PHE A 24 -16.91 -34.63 26.01
C PHE A 24 -15.74 -33.87 25.39
N PRO A 25 -14.54 -34.47 25.27
CA PRO A 25 -13.52 -33.87 24.46
C PRO A 25 -14.08 -33.78 23.04
N VAL A 26 -14.31 -32.56 22.56
CA VAL A 26 -14.48 -32.32 21.12
C VAL A 26 -13.11 -32.61 20.52
N LEU A 27 -12.89 -33.88 20.16
CA LEU A 27 -11.71 -34.28 19.40
C LEU A 27 -11.91 -33.83 17.97
N ALA A 28 -11.55 -32.58 17.68
CA ALA A 28 -11.14 -32.20 16.33
C ALA A 28 -9.68 -32.66 16.15
N GLN A 29 -9.44 -33.98 16.13
CA GLN A 29 -8.14 -34.54 15.76
C GLN A 29 -8.26 -35.19 14.38
N ASP A 30 -8.46 -34.36 13.35
CA ASP A 30 -8.46 -34.82 11.98
C ASP A 30 -7.05 -35.33 11.61
N GLY A 31 -6.94 -36.60 11.26
CA GLY A 31 -5.70 -37.20 10.78
C GLY A 31 -4.79 -37.84 11.84
N THR A 32 -5.33 -38.24 13.00
CA THR A 32 -4.61 -39.08 13.99
C THR A 32 -5.16 -40.51 14.01
N GLY A 33 -4.29 -41.52 14.12
CA GLY A 33 -4.67 -42.95 14.10
C GLY A 33 -4.11 -43.73 12.90
N PRO A 34 -4.61 -44.95 12.64
CA PRO A 34 -4.20 -45.72 11.46
C PRO A 34 -4.56 -44.95 10.19
N MET A 35 -3.65 -44.94 9.22
CA MET A 35 -3.85 -44.23 7.95
C MET A 35 -4.90 -44.98 7.10
N PRO A 36 -6.01 -44.32 6.71
CA PRO A 36 -7.03 -44.91 5.86
C PRO A 36 -6.60 -44.94 4.37
N GLU A 37 -7.44 -45.50 3.51
CA GLU A 37 -7.25 -45.40 2.04
C GLU A 37 -7.42 -43.94 1.57
N ASN A 38 -6.76 -43.57 0.48
CA ASN A 38 -6.71 -42.21 -0.07
C ASN A 38 -6.13 -41.18 0.91
N ALA A 39 -5.11 -41.57 1.68
CA ALA A 39 -4.36 -40.72 2.59
C ALA A 39 -2.86 -41.00 2.51
N HIS A 40 -2.05 -39.97 2.79
CA HIS A 40 -0.60 -40.05 2.88
C HIS A 40 -0.09 -39.44 4.20
N PRO A 41 1.11 -39.83 4.67
CA PRO A 41 1.69 -39.27 5.88
C PRO A 41 1.97 -37.76 5.71
N ARG A 42 1.78 -37.00 6.80
CA ARG A 42 2.11 -35.57 6.80
C ARG A 42 3.62 -35.36 6.63
N SER A 43 4.00 -34.29 5.96
CA SER A 43 5.41 -33.92 5.76
C SER A 43 6.11 -33.45 7.04
N TYR A 44 5.34 -32.99 8.03
CA TYR A 44 5.82 -32.63 9.36
C TYR A 44 4.71 -32.85 10.41
N GLY A 45 5.12 -33.13 11.65
CA GLY A 45 4.20 -33.58 12.70
C GLY A 45 3.77 -35.04 12.51
N GLY A 46 3.26 -35.67 13.56
CA GLY A 46 2.68 -37.01 13.45
C GLY A 46 1.30 -36.98 12.78
N GLY A 47 0.90 -38.08 12.16
CA GLY A 47 -0.43 -38.26 11.56
C GLY A 47 -0.42 -38.32 10.03
N TRP A 48 -1.62 -38.27 9.46
CA TRP A 48 -1.87 -38.38 8.02
C TRP A 48 -2.75 -37.22 7.52
N VAL A 49 -2.79 -37.04 6.22
CA VAL A 49 -3.67 -36.10 5.51
C VAL A 49 -4.24 -36.82 4.28
N CYS A 50 -5.49 -36.49 3.92
CA CYS A 50 -6.11 -37.07 2.73
C CYS A 50 -5.35 -36.68 1.46
N ASP A 51 -5.37 -37.58 0.49
CA ASP A 51 -4.87 -37.33 -0.85
C ASP A 51 -5.68 -36.23 -1.54
N LEU A 52 -5.08 -35.63 -2.57
CA LEU A 52 -5.70 -34.53 -3.31
C LEU A 52 -7.05 -34.99 -3.91
N GLY A 53 -8.11 -34.24 -3.66
CA GLY A 53 -9.48 -34.60 -4.06
C GLY A 53 -10.27 -35.38 -3.01
N TYR A 54 -9.68 -35.62 -1.83
CA TYR A 54 -10.34 -36.28 -0.72
C TYR A 54 -10.34 -35.38 0.53
N ARG A 55 -11.33 -35.61 1.39
CA ARG A 55 -11.57 -34.83 2.61
C ARG A 55 -11.72 -35.76 3.80
N VAL A 56 -11.22 -35.32 4.95
CA VAL A 56 -11.41 -36.03 6.22
C VAL A 56 -12.87 -35.96 6.62
N GLU A 57 -13.47 -37.12 6.82
CA GLU A 57 -14.76 -37.26 7.46
C GLU A 57 -14.68 -38.38 8.49
N ALA A 58 -14.76 -38.01 9.77
CA ALA A 58 -14.45 -38.89 10.90
C ALA A 58 -13.03 -39.51 10.81
N ALA A 59 -12.92 -40.80 10.52
CA ALA A 59 -11.65 -41.54 10.46
C ALA A 59 -11.29 -42.00 9.02
N GLU A 60 -11.98 -41.48 8.01
CA GLU A 60 -11.83 -41.87 6.61
C GLU A 60 -11.58 -40.65 5.71
N CYS A 61 -11.06 -40.91 4.51
CA CYS A 61 -10.91 -39.92 3.44
C CYS A 61 -11.96 -40.16 2.37
N LEU A 62 -13.00 -39.32 2.33
CA LEU A 62 -14.07 -39.40 1.35
C LEU A 62 -13.76 -38.50 0.15
N ALA A 63 -14.08 -38.99 -1.05
CA ALA A 63 -13.88 -38.24 -2.28
C ALA A 63 -14.76 -36.99 -2.31
N LEU A 64 -14.18 -35.86 -2.70
CA LEU A 64 -14.92 -34.63 -2.96
C LEU A 64 -15.77 -34.78 -4.22
N ASN A 65 -17.00 -34.25 -4.19
CA ASN A 65 -17.77 -34.07 -5.40
C ASN A 65 -17.23 -32.83 -6.14
N ILE A 66 -16.30 -33.06 -7.06
CA ILE A 66 -15.67 -32.02 -7.86
C ILE A 66 -16.47 -31.89 -9.17
N PRO A 67 -17.12 -30.75 -9.43
CA PRO A 67 -17.89 -30.57 -10.65
C PRO A 67 -16.98 -30.47 -11.89
N GLU A 68 -17.59 -30.48 -13.09
CA GLU A 68 -16.86 -30.18 -14.32
C GLU A 68 -16.26 -28.76 -14.26
N HIS A 69 -15.09 -28.58 -14.86
CA HIS A 69 -14.32 -27.33 -14.84
C HIS A 69 -13.87 -26.89 -13.44
N ALA A 70 -13.53 -27.85 -12.57
CA ALA A 70 -12.96 -27.59 -11.25
C ALA A 70 -11.78 -28.52 -10.96
N TYR A 71 -10.89 -28.05 -10.09
CA TYR A 71 -9.75 -28.80 -9.59
C TYR A 71 -9.73 -28.84 -8.06
N PRO A 72 -9.24 -29.94 -7.45
CA PRO A 72 -9.10 -30.03 -6.00
C PRO A 72 -8.01 -29.09 -5.48
N THR A 73 -8.27 -28.39 -4.37
CA THR A 73 -7.29 -27.46 -3.77
C THR A 73 -6.50 -28.05 -2.60
N GLY A 74 -6.94 -29.20 -2.08
CA GLY A 74 -6.37 -29.80 -0.87
C GLY A 74 -6.67 -29.02 0.42
N ARG A 75 -7.57 -28.03 0.37
CA ARG A 75 -8.02 -27.31 1.56
C ARG A 75 -9.00 -28.17 2.35
N SER A 76 -8.85 -28.18 3.68
CA SER A 76 -9.74 -28.91 4.59
C SER A 76 -11.04 -28.18 4.93
N TYR A 77 -11.24 -26.99 4.38
CA TYR A 77 -12.40 -26.13 4.62
C TYR A 77 -12.98 -25.63 3.28
N GLY A 78 -14.23 -25.17 3.32
CA GLY A 78 -14.96 -24.77 2.10
C GLY A 78 -15.41 -25.97 1.27
N THR A 79 -15.51 -25.77 -0.04
CA THR A 79 -15.87 -26.79 -1.04
C THR A 79 -14.76 -27.80 -1.29
N GLY A 80 -13.50 -27.45 -0.99
CA GLY A 80 -12.32 -28.30 -1.21
C GLY A 80 -11.84 -28.35 -2.67
N TRP A 81 -12.50 -27.60 -3.55
CA TRP A 81 -12.15 -27.43 -4.96
C TRP A 81 -12.29 -25.97 -5.37
N GLU A 82 -11.65 -25.59 -6.47
CA GLU A 82 -11.75 -24.27 -7.10
C GLU A 82 -12.03 -24.45 -8.59
N CYS A 83 -12.71 -23.49 -9.21
CA CYS A 83 -13.01 -23.54 -10.63
C CYS A 83 -11.75 -23.35 -11.47
N ASP A 84 -11.73 -23.99 -12.65
CA ASP A 84 -10.71 -23.78 -13.66
C ASP A 84 -10.71 -22.30 -14.10
N ARG A 85 -9.57 -21.85 -14.61
CA ARG A 85 -9.44 -20.51 -15.18
C ARG A 85 -10.52 -20.27 -16.24
N GLY A 86 -11.27 -19.17 -16.09
CA GLY A 86 -12.37 -18.79 -16.98
C GLY A 86 -13.73 -19.33 -16.54
N TYR A 87 -13.81 -19.92 -15.34
CA TYR A 87 -15.04 -20.37 -14.73
C TYR A 87 -15.23 -19.73 -13.34
N GLU A 88 -16.49 -19.48 -12.98
CA GLU A 88 -16.88 -18.93 -11.69
C GLU A 88 -17.72 -19.93 -10.90
N GLU A 89 -17.54 -19.93 -9.57
CA GLU A 89 -18.29 -20.81 -8.68
C GLU A 89 -19.74 -20.37 -8.56
N VAL A 90 -20.67 -21.31 -8.77
CA VAL A 90 -22.10 -21.08 -8.59
C VAL A 90 -22.62 -22.03 -7.50
N ASN A 91 -23.07 -21.42 -6.39
CA ASN A 91 -23.69 -22.06 -5.23
C ASN A 91 -22.85 -23.18 -4.57
N GLY A 92 -21.53 -23.20 -4.74
CA GLY A 92 -20.65 -24.24 -4.19
C GLY A 92 -20.88 -25.64 -4.73
N ILE A 93 -21.52 -25.76 -5.91
CA ILE A 93 -21.86 -27.05 -6.54
C ILE A 93 -21.48 -27.14 -8.02
N SER A 94 -21.14 -26.02 -8.66
CA SER A 94 -20.86 -25.99 -10.10
C SER A 94 -19.91 -24.85 -10.47
N CYS A 95 -19.22 -25.01 -11.60
CA CYS A 95 -18.39 -23.99 -12.20
C CYS A 95 -18.98 -23.59 -13.56
N ASN A 96 -19.44 -22.35 -13.67
CA ASN A 96 -20.02 -21.83 -14.91
C ASN A 96 -18.99 -21.00 -15.67
N ARG A 97 -19.00 -21.11 -17.00
CA ARG A 97 -18.06 -20.35 -17.84
C ARG A 97 -18.34 -18.86 -17.73
N ILE A 98 -17.30 -18.08 -17.45
CA ILE A 98 -17.37 -16.62 -17.41
C ILE A 98 -17.68 -16.11 -18.83
N PRO A 99 -18.77 -15.36 -19.05
CA PRO A 99 -19.05 -14.75 -20.33
C PRO A 99 -18.10 -13.57 -20.57
N VAL A 100 -17.14 -13.76 -21.47
CA VAL A 100 -16.22 -12.69 -21.90
C VAL A 100 -16.81 -12.00 -23.12
N PRO A 101 -17.16 -10.70 -23.05
CA PRO A 101 -17.74 -9.96 -24.16
C PRO A 101 -16.70 -9.67 -25.27
N ALA A 102 -17.16 -9.12 -26.40
CA ALA A 102 -16.26 -8.66 -27.45
C ALA A 102 -15.32 -7.53 -26.95
N ASN A 103 -14.09 -7.51 -27.44
CA ASN A 103 -13.03 -6.57 -27.02
C ASN A 103 -12.69 -6.68 -25.53
N ALA A 104 -12.74 -7.90 -24.97
CA ALA A 104 -12.38 -8.20 -23.60
C ALA A 104 -11.56 -9.49 -23.51
N PHE A 105 -10.81 -9.61 -22.43
CA PHE A 105 -10.01 -10.79 -22.12
C PHE A 105 -10.06 -11.14 -20.64
N LEU A 106 -9.84 -12.40 -20.30
CA LEU A 106 -9.73 -12.84 -18.91
C LEU A 106 -8.49 -12.24 -18.26
N ARG A 107 -8.64 -11.71 -17.05
CA ARG A 107 -7.50 -11.23 -16.25
C ARG A 107 -6.52 -12.36 -15.95
N SER A 108 -5.37 -11.99 -15.41
CA SER A 108 -4.37 -12.94 -14.91
C SER A 108 -4.93 -13.82 -13.79
N SER A 109 -5.84 -13.29 -12.96
CA SER A 109 -6.58 -14.03 -11.92
C SER A 109 -7.33 -15.23 -12.51
N GLY A 110 -7.89 -15.08 -13.72
CA GLY A 110 -8.74 -16.08 -14.35
C GLY A 110 -10.20 -16.09 -13.92
N TYR A 111 -10.59 -15.25 -12.95
CA TYR A 111 -11.93 -15.26 -12.33
C TYR A 111 -12.77 -14.04 -12.69
N ASP A 112 -12.22 -13.14 -13.49
CA ASP A 112 -12.89 -11.97 -14.03
C ASP A 112 -12.27 -11.59 -15.38
N TRP A 113 -12.90 -10.63 -16.06
CA TRP A 113 -12.44 -10.12 -17.35
C TRP A 113 -12.19 -8.62 -17.27
N GLN A 114 -11.45 -8.12 -18.26
CA GLN A 114 -11.24 -6.69 -18.47
C GLN A 114 -11.26 -6.38 -19.96
N CYS A 115 -11.60 -5.12 -20.29
CA CYS A 115 -11.57 -4.67 -21.67
C CYS A 115 -10.15 -4.64 -22.23
N GLU A 116 -10.05 -4.89 -23.53
CA GLU A 116 -8.85 -4.66 -24.31
C GLU A 116 -8.47 -3.17 -24.30
N ARG A 117 -7.18 -2.89 -24.52
CA ARG A 117 -6.69 -1.51 -24.61
C ARG A 117 -7.43 -0.76 -25.72
N GLY A 118 -7.96 0.42 -25.39
CA GLY A 118 -8.81 1.20 -26.29
C GLY A 118 -10.30 0.98 -26.08
N PHE A 119 -10.69 0.15 -25.12
CA PHE A 119 -12.07 -0.07 -24.72
C PHE A 119 -12.23 0.15 -23.21
N ARG A 120 -13.40 0.65 -22.81
CA ARG A 120 -13.78 0.80 -21.41
C ARG A 120 -15.01 -0.03 -21.10
N GLN A 121 -15.12 -0.45 -19.84
CA GLN A 121 -16.27 -1.22 -19.38
C GLN A 121 -17.48 -0.30 -19.21
N GLU A 122 -18.55 -0.62 -19.93
CA GLU A 122 -19.89 -0.11 -19.69
C GLU A 122 -20.82 -1.32 -19.49
N ASP A 123 -21.27 -1.49 -18.25
CA ASP A 123 -22.01 -2.66 -17.77
C ASP A 123 -21.27 -3.98 -18.07
N GLU A 124 -21.90 -4.88 -18.82
CA GLU A 124 -21.36 -6.19 -19.23
C GLU A 124 -20.68 -6.15 -20.61
N THR A 125 -20.34 -4.96 -21.09
CA THR A 125 -19.76 -4.77 -22.43
C THR A 125 -18.53 -3.86 -22.43
N CYS A 126 -17.72 -3.98 -23.48
CA CYS A 126 -16.58 -3.12 -23.72
C CYS A 126 -16.89 -2.18 -24.89
N VAL A 127 -17.01 -0.89 -24.60
CA VAL A 127 -17.26 0.16 -25.59
C VAL A 127 -15.95 0.86 -25.98
N PRO A 128 -15.79 1.28 -27.24
CA PRO A 128 -14.56 1.93 -27.69
C PRO A 128 -14.38 3.28 -26.97
N ILE A 129 -13.15 3.57 -26.57
CA ILE A 129 -12.76 4.84 -25.99
C ILE A 129 -12.57 5.85 -27.13
N VAL A 130 -13.32 6.94 -27.08
CA VAL A 130 -13.10 8.09 -27.97
C VAL A 130 -11.99 8.95 -27.37
N LEU A 131 -10.84 9.02 -28.05
CA LEU A 131 -9.74 9.90 -27.63
C LEU A 131 -10.05 11.35 -28.07
N PRO A 132 -10.04 12.31 -27.13
CA PRO A 132 -10.01 13.71 -27.51
C PRO A 132 -8.67 14.09 -28.16
N GLU A 133 -8.61 15.26 -28.79
CA GLU A 133 -7.34 15.82 -29.27
C GLU A 133 -6.37 16.01 -28.09
N HIS A 134 -5.07 15.82 -28.33
CA HIS A 134 -4.01 15.87 -27.31
C HIS A 134 -4.15 14.85 -26.16
N ALA A 135 -4.59 13.63 -26.48
CA ALA A 135 -4.70 12.54 -25.52
C ALA A 135 -4.13 11.23 -26.05
N TYR A 136 -3.75 10.35 -25.12
CA TYR A 136 -3.29 9.00 -25.40
C TYR A 136 -3.91 7.98 -24.44
N LEU A 137 -4.05 6.74 -24.92
CA LEU A 137 -4.59 5.63 -24.13
C LEU A 137 -3.69 5.28 -22.95
N THR A 138 -4.30 5.01 -21.80
CA THR A 138 -3.61 4.47 -20.62
C THR A 138 -4.04 3.01 -20.41
N ASP A 139 -3.30 2.31 -19.54
CA ASP A 139 -3.71 0.99 -19.05
C ASP A 139 -4.62 1.09 -17.81
N ASP A 140 -5.15 2.28 -17.51
CA ASP A 140 -6.12 2.46 -16.44
C ASP A 140 -7.50 1.99 -16.91
N HIS A 141 -7.95 0.89 -16.32
CA HIS A 141 -9.24 0.25 -16.62
C HIS A 141 -10.40 0.78 -15.76
N SER A 142 -10.11 1.61 -14.75
CA SER A 142 -11.09 2.13 -13.79
C SER A 142 -11.49 3.59 -14.02
N GLY A 143 -10.70 4.32 -14.81
CA GLY A 143 -10.94 5.72 -15.18
C GLY A 143 -11.44 5.89 -16.61
N ALA A 144 -11.06 7.02 -17.22
CA ALA A 144 -11.41 7.34 -18.60
C ALA A 144 -10.72 6.44 -19.65
N GLY A 145 -9.67 5.71 -19.25
CA GLY A 145 -8.84 4.88 -20.13
C GLY A 145 -7.94 5.67 -21.09
N TRP A 146 -7.83 6.99 -20.87
CA TRP A 146 -6.90 7.87 -21.55
C TRP A 146 -6.42 8.96 -20.58
N THR A 147 -5.32 9.59 -20.93
CA THR A 147 -4.81 10.80 -20.27
C THR A 147 -4.33 11.79 -21.31
N CYS A 148 -4.14 13.04 -20.90
CA CYS A 148 -3.71 14.10 -21.79
C CYS A 148 -2.20 14.02 -22.10
N ASP A 149 -1.83 14.46 -23.30
CA ASP A 149 -0.45 14.71 -23.66
C ASP A 149 0.20 15.70 -22.69
N ARG A 150 1.52 15.60 -22.55
CA ARG A 150 2.29 16.55 -21.74
C ARG A 150 1.99 17.99 -22.16
N GLY A 151 1.63 18.82 -21.18
CA GLY A 151 1.24 20.22 -21.40
C GLY A 151 -0.26 20.43 -21.57
N TYR A 152 -1.06 19.38 -21.45
CA TYR A 152 -2.51 19.46 -21.42
C TYR A 152 -3.06 18.85 -20.13
N GLU A 153 -4.21 19.35 -19.69
CA GLU A 153 -4.95 18.85 -18.54
C GLU A 153 -6.37 18.44 -18.92
N ALA A 154 -6.89 17.42 -18.23
CA ALA A 154 -8.22 16.89 -18.50
C ALA A 154 -9.30 17.82 -17.90
N VAL A 155 -10.09 18.45 -18.76
CA VAL A 155 -11.20 19.32 -18.39
C VAL A 155 -12.44 18.90 -19.16
N ALA A 156 -13.49 18.48 -18.43
CA ALA A 156 -14.79 18.10 -18.99
C ALA A 156 -14.72 17.07 -20.15
N GLY A 157 -13.81 16.10 -20.06
CA GLY A 157 -13.65 15.06 -21.09
C GLY A 157 -12.84 15.49 -22.32
N THR A 158 -12.13 16.61 -22.24
CA THR A 158 -11.21 17.11 -23.28
C THR A 158 -9.85 17.43 -22.68
N CYS A 159 -8.82 17.52 -23.51
CA CYS A 159 -7.50 17.98 -23.09
C CYS A 159 -7.32 19.46 -23.45
N SER A 160 -7.27 20.30 -22.42
CA SER A 160 -7.05 21.74 -22.56
C SER A 160 -5.59 22.08 -22.27
N PRO A 161 -4.96 23.01 -23.01
CA PRO A 161 -3.56 23.36 -22.79
C PRO A 161 -3.37 24.01 -21.41
N ILE A 162 -2.35 23.57 -20.69
CA ILE A 162 -1.95 24.14 -19.40
C ILE A 162 -1.32 25.50 -19.65
N ALA A 163 -1.85 26.54 -19.01
CA ALA A 163 -1.25 27.86 -19.03
C ALA A 163 0.02 27.88 -18.17
N VAL A 164 1.18 27.91 -18.84
CA VAL A 164 2.50 28.03 -18.20
C VAL A 164 2.89 29.52 -18.19
N PRO A 165 3.04 30.15 -17.01
CA PRO A 165 3.43 31.56 -16.94
C PRO A 165 4.89 31.77 -17.35
N GLU A 166 5.29 33.03 -17.55
CA GLU A 166 6.70 33.39 -17.78
C GLU A 166 7.55 32.93 -16.59
N ASN A 167 8.79 32.48 -16.86
CA ASN A 167 9.71 31.91 -15.88
C ASN A 167 9.19 30.65 -15.17
N ALA A 168 8.36 29.86 -15.86
CA ALA A 168 7.92 28.55 -15.42
C ALA A 168 8.13 27.48 -16.50
N TYR A 169 8.18 26.23 -16.06
CA TYR A 169 8.27 25.05 -16.92
C TYR A 169 7.25 23.99 -16.50
N LEU A 170 6.81 23.17 -17.46
CA LEU A 170 5.93 22.02 -17.19
C LEU A 170 6.66 20.97 -16.35
N THR A 171 6.03 20.47 -15.29
CA THR A 171 6.60 19.35 -14.51
C THR A 171 6.33 18.03 -15.23
N ASN A 172 7.22 17.05 -15.08
CA ASN A 172 6.99 15.67 -15.58
C ASN A 172 6.28 14.80 -14.53
N ALA A 173 5.62 15.41 -13.55
CA ALA A 173 5.08 14.66 -12.42
C ALA A 173 3.67 14.15 -12.76
N ASP A 174 3.46 12.84 -12.62
CA ASP A 174 2.13 12.22 -12.72
C ASP A 174 1.17 12.75 -11.63
N TYR A 175 1.73 13.27 -10.54
CA TYR A 175 1.02 13.84 -9.42
C TYR A 175 1.67 15.16 -8.99
N GLY A 176 0.85 16.17 -8.67
CA GLY A 176 1.32 17.48 -8.19
C GLY A 176 0.98 18.62 -9.13
N ALA A 177 1.69 19.74 -8.99
CA ALA A 177 1.48 20.90 -9.84
C ALA A 177 1.98 20.64 -11.27
N ALA A 178 1.17 20.95 -12.27
CA ALA A 178 1.49 20.72 -13.68
C ALA A 178 2.66 21.57 -14.21
N TRP A 179 3.01 22.65 -13.50
CA TRP A 179 4.18 23.49 -13.79
C TRP A 179 4.84 23.93 -12.47
N ALA A 180 6.13 24.26 -12.57
CA ALA A 180 6.94 24.81 -11.50
C ALA A 180 7.72 26.04 -12.01
N CYS A 181 8.13 26.91 -11.09
CA CYS A 181 8.96 28.07 -11.46
C CYS A 181 10.39 27.63 -11.78
N GLU A 182 10.98 28.32 -12.75
CA GLU A 182 12.40 28.20 -13.10
C GLU A 182 13.28 28.55 -11.90
N ARG A 183 14.54 28.08 -11.94
CA ARG A 183 15.50 28.40 -10.89
C ARG A 183 15.64 29.92 -10.72
N GLY A 184 15.51 30.39 -9.48
CA GLY A 184 15.57 31.82 -9.15
C GLY A 184 14.22 32.52 -9.16
N PHE A 185 13.13 31.78 -9.34
CA PHE A 185 11.77 32.31 -9.26
C PHE A 185 10.95 31.53 -8.23
N VAL A 186 10.01 32.21 -7.58
CA VAL A 186 9.09 31.64 -6.59
C VAL A 186 7.65 31.76 -7.06
N LYS A 187 6.86 30.72 -6.82
CA LYS A 187 5.44 30.70 -7.20
C LYS A 187 4.65 31.62 -6.28
N ILE A 188 3.99 32.62 -6.86
CA ILE A 188 3.01 33.45 -6.18
C ILE A 188 1.75 33.41 -7.03
N ASP A 189 0.67 32.82 -6.51
CA ASP A 189 -0.55 32.53 -7.27
C ASP A 189 -0.25 31.74 -8.56
N ASN A 190 -0.58 32.31 -9.73
CA ASN A 190 -0.35 31.75 -11.05
C ASN A 190 0.79 32.42 -11.81
N ARG A 191 1.80 32.94 -11.11
CA ARG A 191 3.01 33.53 -11.70
C ARG A 191 4.28 33.11 -10.98
N CYS A 192 5.41 33.33 -11.63
CA CYS A 192 6.74 33.11 -11.09
C CYS A 192 7.45 34.45 -10.95
N ASP A 193 7.60 34.90 -9.72
CA ASP A 193 8.25 36.17 -9.40
C ASP A 193 9.73 35.91 -9.05
N ALA A 194 10.62 36.79 -9.50
CA ALA A 194 12.05 36.64 -9.25
C ALA A 194 12.36 36.69 -7.75
N VAL A 195 13.19 35.75 -7.29
CA VAL A 195 13.70 35.75 -5.92
C VAL A 195 14.67 36.92 -5.76
N VAL A 196 14.37 37.80 -4.81
CA VAL A 196 15.27 38.90 -4.45
C VAL A 196 16.40 38.34 -3.60
N VAL A 197 17.59 38.24 -4.20
CA VAL A 197 18.81 37.78 -3.52
C VAL A 197 19.53 39.01 -2.94
N PRO A 198 19.66 39.13 -1.60
CA PRO A 198 20.39 40.24 -0.99
C PRO A 198 21.91 40.10 -1.19
N SER A 199 22.66 41.17 -0.88
CA SER A 199 24.12 41.12 -0.89
C SER A 199 24.67 40.03 0.03
N ASN A 200 25.76 39.37 -0.40
CA ASN A 200 26.40 38.25 0.31
C ASN A 200 25.48 37.02 0.46
N ALA A 201 24.60 36.80 -0.51
CA ALA A 201 23.73 35.63 -0.60
C ALA A 201 23.79 35.04 -2.02
N TYR A 202 23.43 33.76 -2.13
CA TYR A 202 23.31 33.04 -3.39
C TYR A 202 21.99 32.28 -3.48
N LEU A 203 21.53 32.02 -4.70
CA LEU A 203 20.32 31.22 -4.92
C LEU A 203 20.47 29.79 -4.40
N ASP A 204 19.53 29.38 -3.57
CA ASP A 204 19.48 28.06 -2.95
C ASP A 204 18.31 27.26 -3.57
N GLU A 205 18.56 26.02 -3.97
CA GLU A 205 17.60 25.14 -4.64
C GLU A 205 16.72 24.35 -3.66
N ALA A 206 16.91 24.54 -2.36
CA ALA A 206 16.07 23.86 -1.38
C ALA A 206 14.58 24.10 -1.70
N SER A 207 13.79 23.02 -1.77
CA SER A 207 12.35 23.05 -2.08
C SER A 207 11.52 23.79 -1.01
N TYR A 208 12.16 24.27 0.04
CA TYR A 208 11.57 24.95 1.18
C TYR A 208 12.51 26.07 1.64
N GLY A 209 11.96 27.21 2.07
CA GLY A 209 12.72 28.35 2.59
C GLY A 209 12.62 29.61 1.71
N LEU A 210 13.62 30.49 1.81
CA LEU A 210 13.63 31.82 1.19
C LEU A 210 14.04 31.82 -0.30
N GLY A 211 14.47 30.67 -0.83
CA GLY A 211 15.00 30.54 -2.20
C GLY A 211 16.45 31.05 -2.35
N TRP A 212 17.09 31.42 -1.25
CA TRP A 212 18.49 31.83 -1.19
C TRP A 212 19.09 31.50 0.17
N SER A 213 20.41 31.39 0.19
CA SER A 213 21.22 31.13 1.39
C SER A 213 22.38 32.13 1.46
N CYS A 214 22.81 32.47 2.67
CA CYS A 214 23.93 33.37 2.87
C CYS A 214 25.26 32.73 2.43
N GLU A 215 26.14 33.52 1.84
CA GLU A 215 27.51 33.12 1.54
C GLU A 215 28.25 32.73 2.84
N ARG A 216 29.27 31.88 2.72
CA ARG A 216 30.09 31.46 3.85
C ARG A 216 30.73 32.69 4.51
N GLY A 217 30.59 32.80 5.84
CA GLY A 217 31.02 33.95 6.62
C GLY A 217 29.92 34.98 6.90
N TYR A 218 28.70 34.75 6.40
CA TYR A 218 27.54 35.59 6.67
C TYR A 218 26.41 34.79 7.33
N GLU A 219 25.65 35.43 8.21
CA GLU A 219 24.47 34.85 8.86
C GLU A 219 23.19 35.60 8.50
N LEU A 220 22.06 34.89 8.54
CA LEU A 220 20.74 35.45 8.24
C LEU A 220 20.25 36.30 9.43
N LEU A 221 20.10 37.60 9.21
CA LEU A 221 19.55 38.53 10.19
C LEU A 221 18.55 39.47 9.52
N ASN A 222 17.28 39.45 9.97
CA ASN A 222 16.21 40.32 9.47
C ASN A 222 16.05 40.35 7.93
N GLY A 223 16.23 39.19 7.27
CA GLY A 223 16.10 39.08 5.81
C GLY A 223 17.32 39.56 5.01
N ALA A 224 18.46 39.78 5.66
CA ALA A 224 19.73 40.10 5.01
C ALA A 224 20.85 39.17 5.50
N CYS A 225 21.92 39.08 4.71
CA CYS A 225 23.14 38.37 5.10
C CYS A 225 24.15 39.34 5.70
N VAL A 226 24.35 39.23 7.01
CA VAL A 226 25.26 40.08 7.79
C VAL A 226 26.54 39.32 8.06
N ALA A 227 27.69 39.99 7.92
CA ALA A 227 29.00 39.36 8.16
C ALA A 227 29.10 38.87 9.60
N ILE A 228 29.53 37.63 9.77
CA ILE A 228 29.82 37.05 11.08
C ILE A 228 31.10 37.71 11.60
N ASP A 229 31.00 38.42 12.71
CA ASP A 229 32.18 38.85 13.46
C ASP A 229 32.77 37.62 14.16
N LEU A 230 33.82 37.05 13.55
CA LEU A 230 34.43 35.81 14.01
C LEU A 230 35.44 36.12 15.12
N PRO A 231 35.16 35.76 16.39
CA PRO A 231 36.05 36.10 17.49
C PRO A 231 37.38 35.32 17.40
N GLU A 232 38.40 35.82 18.09
CA GLU A 232 39.68 35.12 18.19
C GLU A 232 39.47 33.71 18.78
N ASN A 233 40.22 32.73 18.26
CA ASN A 233 40.09 31.32 18.63
C ASN A 233 38.75 30.67 18.28
N ALA A 234 38.02 31.18 17.29
CA ALA A 234 36.87 30.52 16.67
C ALA A 234 37.14 30.10 15.21
N TYR A 235 36.29 29.21 14.71
CA TYR A 235 36.26 28.82 13.30
C TYR A 235 34.82 28.71 12.81
N LEU A 236 34.60 29.01 11.53
CA LEU A 236 33.32 28.76 10.86
C LEU A 236 33.08 27.25 10.73
N ASP A 237 31.86 26.81 11.04
CA ASP A 237 31.48 25.40 10.95
C ASP A 237 31.41 24.90 9.49
N ARG A 238 30.96 23.65 9.31
CA ARG A 238 30.83 23.06 7.97
C ARG A 238 29.83 23.81 7.09
N SER A 239 28.73 24.30 7.65
CA SER A 239 27.76 25.12 6.90
C SER A 239 28.37 26.45 6.47
N GLY A 240 29.23 27.02 7.31
CA GLY A 240 29.89 28.29 7.04
C GLY A 240 29.06 29.52 7.43
N ASN A 241 27.84 29.33 7.92
CA ASN A 241 26.95 30.40 8.39
C ASN A 241 26.77 30.38 9.92
N ARG A 242 27.58 29.57 10.61
CA ARG A 242 27.71 29.50 12.07
C ARG A 242 29.18 29.27 12.41
N TRP A 243 29.54 29.52 13.66
CA TRP A 243 30.90 29.32 14.14
C TRP A 243 30.93 28.55 15.46
N SER A 244 32.12 28.04 15.80
CA SER A 244 32.37 27.35 17.06
C SER A 244 33.79 27.66 17.54
N CYS A 245 34.01 27.55 18.85
CA CYS A 245 35.33 27.73 19.42
C CYS A 245 36.29 26.63 18.99
N ASN A 246 37.54 27.00 18.74
CA ASN A 246 38.64 26.07 18.51
C ASN A 246 38.77 25.09 19.68
N ARG A 247 39.35 23.93 19.40
CA ARG A 247 39.59 22.90 20.42
C ARG A 247 40.41 23.49 21.58
N GLY A 248 39.92 23.32 22.80
CA GLY A 248 40.55 23.88 24.01
C GLY A 248 40.00 25.24 24.44
N PHE A 249 39.04 25.82 23.71
CA PHE A 249 38.35 27.06 24.06
C PHE A 249 36.86 26.80 24.33
N ARG A 250 36.24 27.61 25.19
CA ARG A 250 34.81 27.58 25.51
C ARG A 250 34.18 28.96 25.25
N LEU A 251 32.92 28.95 24.83
CA LEU A 251 32.13 30.15 24.59
C LEU A 251 31.79 30.85 25.92
N SER A 252 32.13 32.14 26.04
CA SER A 252 31.76 33.02 27.15
C SER A 252 31.59 34.44 26.62
N ASP A 253 30.43 35.07 26.88
CA ASP A 253 30.10 36.44 26.44
C ASP A 253 30.40 36.73 24.97
N GLY A 254 30.10 35.79 24.07
CA GLY A 254 30.34 35.94 22.64
C GLY A 254 31.80 35.77 22.20
N MET A 255 32.70 35.42 23.11
CA MET A 255 34.12 35.16 22.82
C MET A 255 34.53 33.72 23.15
N CYS A 256 35.64 33.27 22.56
CA CYS A 256 36.25 31.98 22.86
C CYS A 256 37.41 32.16 23.84
N ILE A 257 37.20 31.74 25.09
CA ILE A 257 38.22 31.79 26.14
C ILE A 257 38.79 30.41 26.42
N LEU A 258 40.05 30.32 26.87
CA LEU A 258 40.71 29.04 27.16
C LEU A 258 39.89 28.24 28.19
N GLY A 259 39.48 27.03 27.82
CA GLY A 259 38.74 26.14 28.69
C GLY A 259 39.67 25.50 29.72
N ARG A 260 39.46 25.80 31.01
CA ARG A 260 40.06 25.03 32.11
C ARG A 260 39.66 23.56 32.09
#